data_AF-A0A359CE77-F1
#
_entry.id   AF-A0A359CE77-F1
#
_cell.length_a   1.000
_cell.length_b   1.000
_cell.length_c   1.000
_cell.angle_alpha   90.00
_cell.angle_beta   90.00
_cell.angle_gamma   90.00
#
_symmetry.space_group_name_H-M   'P 1'
#
loop_
_entity.id
_entity.type
_entity.pdbx_description
1 polymer ?
#
loop_
_entity_poly.entity_id
_entity_poly.type
_entity_poly.pdbx_seq_one_letter_code
_entity_poly.pdbx_strand_id
1 'polypeptide(L)'
;IPNNRDLTQSPAVRLRHALHYPVYFFVLPLFALSNTAISLDGDLFGTFHEPFAEGILLGLVVGKPIGITFFSWLSVGVGLCRLPSGVKWKQLFGAGLLGGIGFTMSIFITLLAFSGNNHYVNGAKWTIMLSSLLAAAAGLVWLSFVLPKKQKKER
;
A
#
# COMPACT_ATOMS: atom_id res chain seq x y z
N ILE A 1 10.90 20.15 12.76
CA ILE A 1 10.36 20.19 14.14
C ILE A 1 11.40 19.57 15.05
N PRO A 2 11.80 20.22 16.16
CA PRO A 2 12.81 19.70 17.07
C PRO A 2 12.42 18.31 17.60
N ASN A 3 13.35 17.35 17.54
CA ASN A 3 13.15 16.01 18.09
C ASN A 3 14.10 15.82 19.27
N ASN A 4 13.59 16.01 20.48
CA ASN A 4 14.39 15.83 21.70
C ASN A 4 14.40 14.35 22.12
N ARG A 5 15.48 13.87 22.75
CA ARG A 5 15.63 12.46 23.16
C ARG A 5 14.62 12.04 24.23
N ASP A 6 14.11 13.00 25.01
CA ASP A 6 12.98 12.79 25.92
C ASP A 6 11.65 12.76 25.17
N LEU A 7 11.07 11.56 25.04
CA LEU A 7 9.82 11.30 24.32
C LEU A 7 8.62 12.06 24.91
N THR A 8 8.66 12.42 26.20
CA THR A 8 7.62 13.17 26.91
C THR A 8 7.64 14.68 26.60
N GLN A 9 8.78 15.23 26.19
CA GLN A 9 8.97 16.65 25.89
C GLN A 9 9.21 16.93 24.41
N SER A 10 9.39 15.91 23.56
CA SER A 10 9.65 16.11 22.13
C SER A 10 8.42 16.73 21.42
N PRO A 11 8.56 17.96 20.87
CA PRO A 11 7.48 18.61 20.11
C PRO A 11 7.04 17.78 18.91
N ALA A 12 7.97 17.05 18.28
CA ALA A 12 7.68 16.17 17.16
C ALA A 12 6.80 14.97 17.55
N VAL A 13 7.00 14.41 18.75
CA VAL A 13 6.17 13.30 19.26
C VAL A 13 4.76 13.79 19.56
N ARG A 14 4.63 14.95 20.23
CA ARG A 14 3.34 15.58 20.52
C ARG A 14 2.55 15.90 19.25
N LEU A 15 3.20 16.51 18.26
CA LEU A 15 2.55 16.83 16.99
C LEU A 15 2.11 15.56 16.25
N ARG A 16 2.95 14.52 16.19
CA ARG A 16 2.59 13.25 15.53
C ARG A 16 1.36 12.62 16.17
N HIS A 17 1.29 12.60 17.51
CA HIS A 17 0.12 12.09 18.22
C HIS A 17 -1.13 12.94 17.93
N ALA A 18 -0.98 14.26 17.94
CA ALA A 18 -2.08 15.18 17.64
C ALA A 18 -2.60 15.04 16.21
N LEU A 19 -1.73 14.79 15.23
CA LEU A 19 -2.11 14.63 13.82
C LEU A 19 -2.56 13.20 13.48
N HIS A 20 -2.19 12.18 14.25
CA HIS A 20 -2.50 10.79 13.92
C HIS A 20 -4.01 10.55 13.76
N TYR A 21 -4.82 11.00 14.73
CA TYR A 21 -6.28 10.82 14.68
C TYR A 21 -6.96 11.65 13.58
N PRO A 22 -6.75 12.98 13.46
CA PRO A 22 -7.35 13.76 12.39
C PRO A 22 -6.96 13.27 11.00
N VAL A 23 -5.69 12.88 10.80
CA VAL A 23 -5.24 12.41 9.49
C VAL A 23 -5.93 11.10 9.12
N TYR A 24 -6.00 10.15 10.05
CA TYR A 24 -6.57 8.83 9.77
C TYR A 24 -8.09 8.85 9.62
N PHE A 25 -8.80 9.64 10.42
CA PHE A 25 -10.27 9.66 10.44
C PHE A 25 -10.90 10.72 9.54
N PHE A 26 -10.18 11.80 9.21
CA PHE A 26 -10.72 12.89 8.41
C PHE A 26 -9.96 13.06 7.09
N VAL A 27 -8.65 13.29 7.14
CA VAL A 27 -7.87 13.65 5.94
C VAL A 27 -7.82 12.50 4.94
N LEU A 28 -7.51 11.28 5.37
CA LEU A 28 -7.41 10.13 4.46
C LEU A 28 -8.76 9.73 3.86
N PRO A 29 -9.87 9.60 4.61
CA PRO A 29 -11.18 9.32 4.05
C PRO A 29 -11.66 10.43 3.10
N LEU A 30 -11.45 11.70 3.46
CA LEU A 30 -11.82 12.83 2.60
C LEU A 30 -11.00 12.82 1.31
N PHE A 31 -9.68 12.63 1.40
CA PHE A 31 -8.80 12.53 0.23
C PHE A 31 -9.21 11.39 -0.70
N ALA A 32 -9.47 10.22 -0.12
CA ALA A 32 -9.95 9.06 -0.87
C ALA A 32 -11.24 9.41 -1.59
N LEU A 33 -12.27 9.85 -0.87
CA LEU A 33 -13.59 10.17 -1.43
C LEU A 33 -13.51 11.21 -2.55
N SER A 34 -12.77 12.30 -2.35
CA SER A 34 -12.60 13.36 -3.36
C SER A 34 -11.90 12.89 -4.63
N ASN A 35 -10.96 11.93 -4.52
CA ASN A 35 -10.15 11.51 -5.65
C ASN A 35 -10.63 10.21 -6.31
N THR A 36 -11.40 9.37 -5.61
CA THR A 36 -11.96 8.12 -6.14
C THR A 36 -13.35 8.28 -6.72
N ALA A 37 -13.94 9.48 -6.67
CA ALA A 37 -15.14 9.81 -7.43
C ALA A 37 -14.79 9.85 -8.93
N ILE A 38 -14.71 8.67 -9.55
CA ILE A 38 -14.34 8.48 -10.95
C ILE A 38 -15.63 8.38 -11.77
N SER A 39 -15.76 9.18 -12.81
CA SER A 39 -16.83 9.05 -13.81
C SER A 39 -16.60 7.77 -14.64
N LEU A 40 -17.53 6.82 -14.58
CA LEU A 40 -17.48 5.57 -15.38
C LEU A 40 -17.99 5.78 -16.82
N ASP A 41 -17.69 6.93 -17.43
CA ASP A 41 -18.26 7.33 -18.72
C ASP A 41 -17.37 6.96 -19.93
N GLY A 42 -16.31 6.17 -19.73
CA GLY A 42 -15.33 5.82 -20.77
C GLY A 42 -15.25 4.32 -21.08
N ASP A 43 -14.54 3.97 -22.17
CA ASP A 43 -14.19 2.59 -22.51
C ASP A 43 -13.18 2.02 -21.50
N LEU A 44 -13.72 1.42 -20.44
CA LEU A 44 -12.96 0.81 -19.35
C LEU A 44 -12.10 -0.36 -19.82
N PHE A 45 -12.55 -1.08 -20.85
CA PHE A 45 -11.82 -2.24 -21.37
C PHE A 45 -10.63 -1.82 -22.24
N GLY A 46 -10.79 -0.77 -23.05
CA GLY A 46 -9.68 -0.16 -23.79
C GLY A 46 -8.62 0.42 -22.85
N THR A 47 -9.05 1.05 -21.75
CA THR A 47 -8.13 1.65 -20.77
C THR A 47 -7.19 0.64 -20.09
N PHE A 48 -7.57 -0.63 -19.98
CA PHE A 48 -6.67 -1.66 -19.42
C PHE A 48 -5.53 -2.05 -20.34
N HIS A 49 -5.72 -1.95 -21.66
CA HIS A 49 -4.70 -2.28 -22.65
C HIS A 49 -3.74 -1.11 -22.90
N GLU A 50 -4.00 0.05 -22.27
CA GLU A 50 -3.07 1.16 -22.32
C GLU A 50 -1.81 0.84 -21.50
N PRO A 51 -0.60 1.15 -22.03
CA PRO A 51 0.66 0.80 -21.37
C PRO A 51 0.79 1.33 -19.94
N PHE A 52 0.19 2.50 -19.64
CA PHE A 52 0.24 3.08 -18.30
C PHE A 52 -0.56 2.24 -17.29
N ALA A 53 -1.70 1.67 -17.70
CA ALA A 53 -2.56 0.88 -16.83
C ALA A 53 -1.90 -0.48 -16.53
N GLU A 54 -1.38 -1.16 -17.55
CA GLU A 54 -0.65 -2.42 -17.36
C GLU A 54 0.58 -2.23 -16.46
N GLY A 55 1.34 -1.15 -16.67
CA GLY A 55 2.50 -0.82 -15.84
C GLY A 55 2.13 -0.59 -14.37
N ILE A 56 1.03 0.11 -14.09
CA ILE A 56 0.52 0.31 -12.73
C ILE A 56 0.08 -1.02 -12.11
N LEU A 57 -0.69 -1.82 -12.86
CA LEU A 57 -1.21 -3.11 -12.39
C LEU A 57 -0.07 -4.06 -12.04
N LEU A 58 0.86 -4.29 -12.98
CA LEU A 58 2.01 -5.15 -12.77
C LEU A 58 2.93 -4.58 -11.68
N GLY A 59 3.15 -3.27 -11.65
CA GLY A 59 3.99 -2.62 -10.65
C GLY A 59 3.48 -2.80 -9.22
N LEU A 60 2.17 -2.66 -9.00
CA LEU A 60 1.55 -2.80 -7.68
C LEU A 60 1.32 -4.26 -7.28
N VAL A 61 0.77 -5.08 -8.17
CA VAL A 61 0.38 -6.46 -7.85
C VAL A 61 1.58 -7.41 -7.86
N VAL A 62 2.54 -7.21 -8.75
CA VAL A 62 3.68 -8.12 -8.96
C VAL A 62 5.01 -7.48 -8.54
N GLY A 63 5.22 -6.23 -8.91
CA GLY A 63 6.46 -5.50 -8.61
C GLY A 63 6.68 -5.30 -7.11
N LYS A 64 5.67 -4.85 -6.37
CA LYS A 64 5.80 -4.65 -4.91
C LYS A 64 6.12 -5.95 -4.16
N PRO A 65 5.38 -7.06 -4.34
CA PRO A 65 5.67 -8.28 -3.57
C PRO A 65 7.02 -8.90 -3.93
N ILE A 66 7.37 -8.94 -5.23
CA ILE A 66 8.66 -9.45 -5.69
C ILE A 66 9.78 -8.56 -5.16
N GLY A 67 9.69 -7.24 -5.31
CA GLY A 67 10.70 -6.30 -4.83
C GLY A 67 10.92 -6.39 -3.32
N ILE A 68 9.85 -6.36 -2.52
CA ILE A 68 9.94 -6.45 -1.07
C ILE A 68 10.60 -7.77 -0.65
N THR A 69 10.18 -8.88 -1.25
CA THR A 69 10.70 -10.21 -0.90
C THR A 69 12.16 -10.37 -1.34
N PHE A 70 12.48 -9.95 -2.56
CA PHE A 70 13.82 -10.06 -3.15
C PHE A 70 14.84 -9.21 -2.39
N PHE A 71 14.55 -7.94 -2.14
CA PHE A 71 15.47 -7.07 -1.39
C PHE A 71 15.61 -7.50 0.07
N SER A 72 14.54 -8.03 0.67
CA SER A 72 14.64 -8.60 2.01
C SER A 72 15.50 -9.87 2.03
N TRP A 73 15.35 -10.74 1.03
CA TRP A 73 16.17 -11.94 0.86
C TRP A 73 17.64 -11.61 0.67
N LEU A 74 17.94 -10.64 -0.20
CA LEU A 74 19.30 -10.16 -0.43
C LEU A 74 19.91 -9.56 0.84
N SER A 75 19.14 -8.73 1.56
CA SER A 75 19.60 -8.09 2.81
C SER A 75 19.91 -9.11 3.91
N VAL A 76 19.12 -10.18 3.99
CA VAL A 76 19.39 -11.29 4.92
C VAL A 76 20.58 -12.13 4.47
N GLY A 77 20.70 -12.40 3.17
CA GLY A 77 21.80 -13.20 2.60
C GLY A 77 23.17 -12.55 2.76
N VAL A 78 23.24 -11.22 2.64
CA VAL A 78 24.48 -10.44 2.85
C VAL A 78 24.75 -10.17 4.35
N GLY A 79 23.81 -10.52 5.23
CA GLY A 79 23.96 -10.35 6.69
C GLY A 79 23.70 -8.93 7.20
N LEU A 80 23.12 -8.04 6.39
CA LEU A 80 22.74 -6.67 6.79
C LEU A 80 21.59 -6.66 7.80
N CYS A 81 20.67 -7.63 7.68
CA CYS A 81 19.51 -7.77 8.55
C CYS A 81 19.24 -9.24 8.88
N ARG A 82 18.42 -9.48 9.91
CA ARG A 82 17.92 -10.80 10.26
C ARG A 82 16.41 -10.79 10.33
N LEU A 83 15.78 -11.90 9.92
CA LEU A 83 14.34 -12.05 10.01
C LEU A 83 13.91 -12.08 11.50
N PRO A 84 12.87 -11.33 11.92
CA PRO A 84 12.42 -11.31 13.31
C PRO A 84 12.03 -12.70 13.81
N SER A 85 12.18 -12.93 15.12
CA SER A 85 11.81 -14.19 15.76
C SER A 85 10.33 -14.54 15.51
N GLY A 86 10.07 -15.72 14.94
CA GLY A 86 8.72 -16.20 14.65
C GLY A 86 8.17 -15.80 13.28
N VAL A 87 8.88 -14.97 12.51
CA VAL A 87 8.50 -14.62 11.13
C VAL A 87 9.09 -15.64 10.16
N LYS A 88 8.28 -16.17 9.25
CA LYS A 88 8.71 -17.05 8.15
C LYS A 88 8.70 -16.31 6.81
N TRP A 89 9.51 -16.76 5.85
CA TRP A 89 9.53 -16.22 4.48
C TRP A 89 8.15 -16.16 3.81
N LYS A 90 7.29 -17.15 4.09
CA LYS A 90 5.89 -17.14 3.59
C LYS A 90 5.07 -15.97 4.14
N GLN A 91 5.30 -15.56 5.39
CA GLN A 91 4.62 -14.40 6.00
C GLN A 91 5.17 -13.09 5.45
N LEU A 92 6.48 -13.04 5.20
CA LEU A 92 7.11 -11.88 4.55
C LEU A 92 6.59 -11.66 3.13
N PHE A 93 6.44 -12.74 2.35
CA PHE A 93 5.80 -12.67 1.04
C PHE A 93 4.36 -12.16 1.14
N GLY A 94 3.58 -12.66 2.11
CA GLY A 94 2.24 -12.16 2.40
C GLY A 94 2.19 -10.67 2.78
N ALA A 95 3.17 -10.19 3.57
CA ALA A 95 3.33 -8.78 3.86
C ALA A 95 3.71 -7.97 2.61
N GLY A 96 4.51 -8.56 1.71
CA GLY A 96 4.81 -7.99 0.39
C GLY A 96 3.57 -7.81 -0.49
N LEU A 97 2.66 -8.79 -0.50
CA LEU A 97 1.35 -8.70 -1.17
C LEU A 97 0.52 -7.52 -0.63
N LEU A 98 0.42 -7.38 0.70
CA LEU A 98 -0.25 -6.22 1.30
C LEU A 98 0.48 -4.90 1.01
N GLY A 99 1.81 -4.93 0.83
CA GLY A 99 2.60 -3.79 0.37
C GLY A 99 2.27 -3.34 -1.07
N GLY A 100 1.54 -4.15 -1.83
CA GLY A 100 0.96 -3.79 -3.13
C GLY A 100 -0.26 -2.88 -3.05
N ILE A 101 -0.80 -2.61 -1.86
CA ILE A 101 -1.93 -1.71 -1.67
C ILE A 101 -1.45 -0.26 -1.81
N GLY A 102 -1.46 0.23 -3.05
CA GLY A 102 -1.00 1.57 -3.41
C GLY A 102 -2.02 2.68 -3.18
N PHE A 103 -3.32 2.33 -3.17
CA PHE A 103 -4.49 3.20 -3.05
C PHE A 103 -4.22 4.72 -2.96
N THR A 104 -4.12 5.30 -1.76
CA THR A 104 -4.03 6.76 -1.58
C THR A 104 -2.73 7.36 -2.10
N MET A 105 -1.58 6.74 -1.80
CA MET A 105 -0.28 7.26 -2.25
C MET A 105 -0.10 7.14 -3.77
N SER A 106 -0.55 6.04 -4.37
CA SER A 106 -0.49 5.86 -5.83
C SER A 106 -1.44 6.82 -6.55
N ILE A 107 -2.65 7.06 -6.01
CA ILE A 107 -3.57 8.06 -6.57
C ILE A 107 -2.94 9.46 -6.48
N PHE A 108 -2.32 9.81 -5.35
CA PHE A 108 -1.62 11.08 -5.20
C PHE A 108 -0.48 11.25 -6.23
N ILE A 109 0.36 10.23 -6.40
CA ILE A 109 1.43 10.24 -7.39
C ILE A 109 0.87 10.34 -8.82
N THR A 110 -0.24 9.68 -9.12
CA THR A 110 -0.90 9.75 -10.43
C THR A 110 -1.40 11.15 -10.76
N LEU A 111 -1.99 11.84 -9.78
CA LEU A 111 -2.45 13.22 -9.95
C LEU A 111 -1.29 14.17 -10.29
N LEU A 112 -0.12 13.92 -9.71
CA LEU A 112 1.10 14.68 -10.01
C LEU A 112 1.71 14.28 -11.36
N ALA A 113 1.75 12.98 -11.68
CA ALA A 113 2.40 12.45 -12.87
C ALA A 113 1.65 12.79 -14.17
N PHE A 114 0.32 12.79 -14.13
CA PHE A 114 -0.53 13.05 -15.30
C PHE A 114 -1.30 14.37 -15.19
N SER A 115 -0.74 15.34 -14.44
CA SER A 115 -1.36 16.65 -14.28
C SER A 115 -1.68 17.28 -15.64
N GLY A 116 -2.92 17.75 -15.81
CA GLY A 116 -3.41 18.35 -17.06
C GLY A 116 -4.01 17.38 -18.09
N ASN A 117 -3.99 16.05 -17.85
CA ASN A 117 -4.65 15.09 -18.74
C ASN A 117 -5.64 14.18 -17.98
N ASN A 118 -6.92 14.57 -18.01
CA ASN A 118 -7.98 13.90 -17.26
C ASN A 118 -8.21 12.44 -17.71
N HIS A 119 -7.91 12.10 -18.97
CA HIS A 119 -8.08 10.74 -19.46
C HIS A 119 -7.12 9.77 -18.73
N TYR A 120 -5.83 10.09 -18.69
CA TYR A 120 -4.83 9.27 -17.98
C TYR A 120 -5.06 9.25 -16.47
N VAL A 121 -5.44 10.39 -15.87
CA VAL A 121 -5.73 10.45 -14.43
C VAL A 121 -6.90 9.52 -14.05
N ASN A 122 -8.00 9.55 -14.80
CA ASN A 122 -9.17 8.75 -14.50
C ASN A 122 -8.91 7.26 -14.70
N GLY A 123 -8.26 6.89 -15.82
CA GLY A 123 -7.87 5.51 -16.09
C GLY A 123 -6.93 4.96 -15.01
N ALA A 124 -5.89 5.72 -14.65
CA ALA A 124 -4.90 5.28 -13.67
C ALA A 124 -5.52 5.16 -12.27
N LYS A 125 -6.40 6.08 -11.86
CA LYS A 125 -7.15 5.96 -10.59
C LYS A 125 -7.90 4.64 -10.52
N TRP A 126 -8.63 4.30 -11.58
CA TRP A 126 -9.40 3.08 -11.64
C TRP A 126 -8.52 1.82 -11.61
N THR A 127 -7.43 1.81 -12.39
CA THR A 127 -6.46 0.72 -12.37
C THR A 127 -5.81 0.55 -11.00
N ILE A 128 -5.46 1.63 -10.30
CA ILE A 128 -4.89 1.59 -8.94
C ILE A 128 -5.89 1.00 -7.97
N MET A 129 -7.17 1.35 -8.06
CA MET A 129 -8.20 0.79 -7.20
C MET A 129 -8.35 -0.72 -7.41
N LEU A 130 -8.42 -1.17 -8.67
CA LEU A 130 -8.49 -2.60 -8.97
C LEU A 130 -7.23 -3.33 -8.48
N SER A 131 -6.05 -2.80 -8.78
CA SER A 131 -4.76 -3.37 -8.36
C SER A 131 -4.66 -3.49 -6.85
N SER A 132 -5.09 -2.45 -6.12
CA SER A 132 -5.07 -2.43 -4.66
C SER A 132 -6.05 -3.44 -4.08
N LEU A 133 -7.22 -3.62 -4.70
CA LEU A 133 -8.19 -4.64 -4.30
C LEU A 133 -7.64 -6.05 -4.52
N LEU A 134 -7.01 -6.31 -5.68
CA LEU A 134 -6.38 -7.59 -5.98
C LEU A 134 -5.23 -7.89 -5.01
N ALA A 135 -4.37 -6.91 -4.74
CA ALA A 135 -3.27 -7.04 -3.78
C ALA A 135 -3.77 -7.31 -2.36
N ALA A 136 -4.82 -6.59 -1.93
CA ALA A 136 -5.45 -6.80 -0.63
C ALA A 136 -6.08 -8.19 -0.53
N ALA A 137 -6.86 -8.62 -1.53
CA ALA A 137 -7.48 -9.94 -1.56
C ALA A 137 -6.43 -11.06 -1.55
N ALA A 138 -5.43 -10.99 -2.43
CA ALA A 138 -4.36 -11.97 -2.51
C ALA A 138 -3.55 -12.03 -1.20
N GLY A 139 -3.20 -10.87 -0.64
CA GLY A 139 -2.47 -10.77 0.62
C GLY A 139 -3.25 -11.33 1.81
N LEU A 140 -4.54 -10.99 1.92
CA LEU A 140 -5.42 -11.50 2.98
C LEU A 140 -5.62 -13.01 2.87
N VAL A 141 -5.93 -13.52 1.68
CA VAL A 141 -6.08 -14.96 1.43
C VAL A 141 -4.79 -15.69 1.77
N TRP A 142 -3.65 -15.24 1.26
CA TRP A 142 -2.35 -15.86 1.56
C TRP A 142 -2.02 -15.85 3.05
N LEU A 143 -2.16 -14.71 3.72
CA LEU A 143 -1.88 -14.60 5.15
C LEU A 143 -2.83 -15.42 5.99
N SER A 144 -4.10 -15.55 5.60
CA SER A 144 -5.06 -16.40 6.31
C SER A 144 -4.67 -17.88 6.32
N PHE A 145 -4.00 -18.36 5.26
CA PHE A 145 -3.47 -19.73 5.20
C PHE A 145 -2.14 -19.89 5.94
N VAL A 146 -1.32 -18.85 5.97
CA VAL A 146 0.05 -18.91 6.51
C VAL A 146 0.12 -18.57 8.00
N LEU A 147 -0.77 -17.70 8.49
CA LEU A 147 -0.80 -17.33 9.90
C LEU A 147 -1.38 -18.47 10.74
N PRO A 148 -0.74 -18.83 11.86
CA PRO A 148 -1.28 -19.85 12.74
C PRO A 148 -2.65 -19.38 13.27
N LYS A 149 -3.66 -20.25 13.14
CA LYS A 149 -5.00 -20.02 13.69
C LYS A 149 -4.82 -19.76 15.18
N LYS A 150 -5.11 -18.54 15.64
CA LYS A 150 -5.00 -18.15 17.05
C LYS A 150 -5.91 -19.11 17.83
N GLN A 151 -5.35 -20.08 18.55
CA GLN A 151 -6.14 -20.95 19.42
C GLN A 151 -6.90 -20.03 20.37
N LYS A 152 -8.23 -20.06 20.26
CA LYS A 152 -9.14 -19.39 21.15
C LYS A 152 -8.83 -19.96 22.53
N LYS A 153 -8.10 -19.21 23.36
CA LYS A 153 -7.86 -19.58 24.75
C LYS A 153 -9.23 -19.46 25.43
N GLU A 154 -9.98 -20.56 25.43
CA GLU A 154 -11.20 -20.72 26.22
C GLU A 154 -10.83 -20.41 27.68
N ARG A 155 -11.61 -19.52 28.28
CA ARG A 155 -11.61 -19.28 29.72
C ARG A 155 -12.65 -20.19 30.34
#